data_AF-A0A2E8WW73-F1
#
_entry.id   AF-A0A2E8WW73-F1
#
_cell.length_a   1.000
_cell.length_b   1.000
_cell.length_c   1.000
_cell.angle_alpha   90.00
_cell.angle_beta   90.00
_cell.angle_gamma   90.00
#
_symmetry.space_group_name_H-M   'P 1'
#
loop_
_entity.id
_entity.type
_entity.pdbx_description
1 polymer ?
#
loop_
_entity_poly.entity_id
_entity_poly.type
_entity_poly.pdbx_seq_one_letter_code
_entity_poly.pdbx_strand_id
1 'polypeptide(L)'
;MTTRFLPTEWRDYALLDSGHGKRLERFGELTLVRPDPFALWKPSGDPRAWTRADATFEPTGRTHGKWRSAPGTPTRWPLRYRSDALDLTFGLEMTKFKHVGLFPEQADNWEFLAANL
;
A
#
# COMPACT_ATOMS: atom_id res chain seq x y z
N MET A 1 26.73 11.49 7.70
CA MET A 1 25.26 11.37 7.85
C MET A 1 24.71 10.90 6.53
N THR A 2 23.89 9.84 6.51
CA THR A 2 23.27 9.33 5.27
C THR A 2 21.92 10.00 5.07
N THR A 3 21.75 10.76 4.00
CA THR A 3 20.45 11.32 3.62
C THR A 3 19.49 10.19 3.30
N ARG A 4 18.28 10.22 3.88
CA ARG A 4 17.20 9.28 3.59
C ARG A 4 16.11 10.01 2.81
N PHE A 5 15.65 9.40 1.73
CA PHE A 5 14.48 9.83 0.98
C PHE A 5 13.27 9.07 1.52
N LEU A 6 12.25 9.80 1.95
CA LEU A 6 11.02 9.27 2.52
C LEU A 6 9.86 10.07 1.92
N PRO A 7 8.91 9.41 1.24
CA PRO A 7 7.68 10.03 0.78
C PRO A 7 6.92 10.72 1.90
N THR A 8 6.86 12.04 1.83
CA THR A 8 6.20 12.87 2.85
C THR A 8 4.85 13.43 2.41
N GLU A 9 4.57 13.47 1.10
CA GLU A 9 3.36 14.09 0.53
C GLU A 9 2.14 13.14 0.45
N TRP A 10 2.27 11.88 0.88
CA TRP A 10 1.15 10.94 0.86
C TRP A 10 0.05 11.32 1.87
N ARG A 11 -1.14 11.63 1.33
CA ARG A 11 -2.36 11.78 2.13
C ARG A 11 -3.27 10.55 2.08
N ASP A 12 -3.34 9.91 0.92
CA ASP A 12 -4.25 8.78 0.68
C ASP A 12 -3.56 7.42 0.89
N TYR A 13 -2.24 7.38 1.03
CA TYR A 13 -1.52 6.16 1.37
C TYR A 13 -0.95 6.22 2.79
N ALA A 14 -0.96 5.10 3.50
CA ALA A 14 -0.20 4.94 4.73
C ALA A 14 0.18 3.48 4.98
N LEU A 15 1.40 3.23 5.46
CA LEU A 15 1.71 1.97 6.14
C LEU A 15 1.21 2.09 7.59
N LEU A 16 0.19 1.33 7.95
CA LEU A 16 -0.48 1.42 9.25
C LEU A 16 0.21 0.57 10.32
N ASP A 17 0.59 -0.65 9.96
CA ASP A 17 1.28 -1.58 10.86
C ASP A 17 2.05 -2.64 10.04
N SER A 18 3.01 -3.31 10.67
CA SER A 18 3.77 -4.39 10.04
C SER A 18 4.28 -5.38 11.07
N GLY A 19 4.43 -6.63 10.65
CA GLY A 19 4.97 -7.69 11.49
C GLY A 19 4.45 -9.05 11.07
N HIS A 20 5.02 -10.11 11.66
CA HIS A 20 4.68 -11.50 11.36
C HIS A 20 4.65 -11.83 9.86
N GLY A 21 5.58 -11.26 9.10
CA GLY A 21 5.70 -11.49 7.66
C GLY A 21 4.64 -10.79 6.81
N LYS A 22 3.97 -9.76 7.36
CA LYS A 22 2.88 -9.03 6.70
C LYS A 22 2.98 -7.53 6.96
N ARG A 23 2.26 -6.76 6.15
CA ARG A 23 2.00 -5.33 6.30
C ARG A 23 0.52 -5.03 6.15
N LEU A 24 0.05 -4.07 6.93
CA LEU A 24 -1.28 -3.48 6.86
C LEU A 24 -1.13 -2.07 6.30
N GLU A 25 -1.73 -1.80 5.15
CA GLU A 25 -1.59 -0.55 4.41
C GLU A 25 -2.97 0.04 4.10
N ARG A 26 -3.06 1.37 4.10
CA ARG A 26 -4.22 2.11 3.61
C ARG A 26 -3.93 2.63 2.20
N PHE A 27 -4.88 2.45 1.29
CA PHE A 27 -4.91 3.01 -0.05
C PHE A 27 -6.28 3.68 -0.28
N GLY A 28 -6.36 4.96 0.06
CA GLY A 28 -7.59 5.76 0.10
C GLY A 28 -8.43 5.34 1.29
N GLU A 29 -9.65 4.88 1.00
CA GLU A 29 -10.57 4.35 2.01
C GLU A 29 -10.34 2.86 2.31
N LEU A 30 -9.56 2.16 1.48
CA LEU A 30 -9.35 0.71 1.63
C LEU A 30 -8.11 0.40 2.45
N THR A 31 -8.24 -0.60 3.33
CA THR A 31 -7.15 -1.19 4.09
C THR A 31 -6.85 -2.60 3.60
N LEU A 32 -5.58 -2.86 3.30
CA LEU A 32 -5.12 -4.09 2.68
C LEU A 32 -4.05 -4.76 3.54
N VAL A 33 -4.17 -6.07 3.72
CA VAL A 33 -3.13 -6.91 4.32
C VAL A 33 -2.38 -7.64 3.22
N ARG A 34 -1.06 -7.43 3.16
CA ARG A 34 -0.19 -8.04 2.14
C ARG A 34 1.02 -8.74 2.77
N PRO A 35 1.57 -9.78 2.12
CA PRO A 35 2.83 -10.39 2.55
C PRO A 35 4.01 -9.41 2.48
N ASP A 36 4.81 -9.40 3.52
CA ASP A 36 6.10 -8.74 3.61
C ASP A 36 7.08 -9.64 4.39
N PRO A 37 7.87 -10.50 3.71
CA PRO A 37 8.69 -11.52 4.36
C PRO A 37 9.78 -10.94 5.27
N PHE A 38 10.08 -9.65 5.16
CA PHE A 38 11.09 -8.99 5.98
C PHE A 38 10.52 -8.30 7.23
N ALA A 39 9.20 -8.21 7.36
CA ALA A 39 8.53 -7.73 8.57
C ALA A 39 8.55 -8.82 9.67
N LEU A 40 9.75 -9.17 10.16
CA LEU A 40 9.97 -10.28 11.10
C LEU A 40 9.57 -9.96 12.54
N TRP A 41 9.32 -8.70 12.86
CA TRP A 41 8.94 -8.23 14.18
C TRP A 41 7.46 -8.52 14.50
N LYS A 42 7.06 -8.23 15.74
CA LYS A 42 5.65 -8.27 16.14
C LYS A 42 4.96 -6.98 15.71
N PRO A 43 3.72 -7.06 15.18
CA PRO A 43 2.87 -5.89 14.98
C PRO A 43 2.72 -5.11 16.28
N SER A 44 2.67 -3.79 16.17
CA SER A 44 2.64 -2.88 17.33
C SER A 44 1.28 -2.23 17.55
N GLY A 45 0.41 -2.24 16.53
CA GLY A 45 -0.92 -1.65 16.57
C GLY A 45 -1.97 -2.56 17.20
N ASP A 46 -3.23 -2.11 17.12
CA ASP A 46 -4.40 -2.90 17.52
C ASP A 46 -4.52 -4.15 16.64
N PRO A 47 -4.46 -5.38 17.19
CA PRO A 47 -4.65 -6.61 16.43
C PRO A 47 -5.99 -6.65 15.67
N ARG A 48 -7.01 -5.95 16.15
CA ARG A 48 -8.32 -5.88 15.50
C ARG A 48 -8.26 -5.17 14.14
N ALA A 49 -7.33 -4.24 13.95
CA ALA A 49 -7.15 -3.54 12.68
C ALA A 49 -6.82 -4.52 11.55
N TRP A 50 -6.01 -5.54 11.84
CA TRP A 50 -5.68 -6.60 10.88
C TRP A 50 -6.89 -7.46 10.50
N THR A 51 -7.78 -7.75 11.46
CA THR A 51 -9.00 -8.54 11.21
C THR A 51 -10.10 -7.75 10.49
N ARG A 52 -10.05 -6.42 10.58
CA ARG A 52 -11.02 -5.50 9.98
C ARG A 52 -10.59 -5.00 8.60
N ALA A 53 -9.42 -5.42 8.10
CA ALA A 53 -8.94 -4.99 6.80
C ALA A 53 -9.93 -5.37 5.69
N ASP A 54 -10.13 -4.47 4.73
CA ASP A 54 -11.09 -4.63 3.65
C ASP A 54 -10.72 -5.77 2.70
N ALA A 55 -9.41 -6.04 2.55
CA ALA A 55 -8.95 -7.22 1.85
C ALA A 55 -7.59 -7.75 2.35
N THR A 56 -7.41 -9.06 2.24
CA THR A 56 -6.16 -9.76 2.53
C THR A 56 -5.71 -10.58 1.33
N PHE A 57 -4.44 -10.46 0.95
CA PHE A 57 -3.87 -11.30 -0.09
C PHE A 57 -3.38 -12.64 0.49
N GLU A 58 -3.91 -13.74 -0.04
CA GLU A 58 -3.52 -15.11 0.28
C GLU A 58 -2.66 -15.70 -0.85
N PRO A 59 -1.35 -15.93 -0.63
CA PRO A 59 -0.52 -16.62 -1.60
C PRO A 59 -1.02 -18.05 -1.84
N THR A 60 -1.22 -18.44 -3.09
CA THR A 60 -1.54 -19.83 -3.49
C THR A 60 -0.43 -20.46 -4.31
N GLY A 61 0.68 -19.74 -4.51
CA GLY A 61 1.87 -20.18 -5.21
C GLY A 61 3.00 -19.17 -5.03
N ARG A 62 4.11 -19.37 -5.76
CA ARG A 62 5.30 -18.49 -5.65
C ARG A 62 5.04 -17.04 -6.07
N THR A 63 4.21 -16.84 -7.09
CA THR A 63 4.02 -15.53 -7.73
C THR A 63 2.58 -15.04 -7.73
N HIS A 64 1.63 -15.90 -7.36
CA HIS A 64 0.20 -15.63 -7.47
C HIS A 64 -0.55 -16.05 -6.22
N GLY A 65 -1.77 -15.54 -6.11
CA GLY A 65 -2.65 -15.77 -4.97
C GLY A 65 -4.05 -15.28 -5.25
N LYS A 66 -4.82 -15.12 -4.18
CA LYS A 66 -6.19 -14.64 -4.22
C LYS A 66 -6.39 -13.56 -3.17
N TRP A 67 -7.22 -12.58 -3.50
CA TRP A 67 -7.70 -11.62 -2.51
C TRP A 67 -8.94 -12.19 -1.81
N ARG A 68 -8.91 -12.18 -0.47
CA ARG A 68 -10.09 -12.34 0.36
C ARG A 68 -10.56 -10.97 0.77
N SER A 69 -11.71 -10.56 0.27
CA SER A 69 -12.24 -9.22 0.52
C SER A 69 -13.51 -9.30 1.36
N ALA A 70 -13.72 -8.29 2.21
CA ALA A 70 -14.99 -8.10 2.89
C ALA A 70 -16.13 -7.89 1.87
N PRO A 71 -17.37 -8.24 2.20
CA PRO A 71 -18.51 -7.98 1.33
C PRO A 71 -18.62 -6.49 0.97
N GLY A 72 -18.75 -6.19 -0.32
CA GLY A 72 -18.87 -4.82 -0.82
C GLY A 72 -17.55 -4.10 -1.11
N THR A 73 -16.39 -4.68 -0.76
CA THR A 73 -15.09 -4.10 -1.12
C THR A 73 -14.92 -4.07 -2.64
N PRO A 74 -14.64 -2.90 -3.25
CA PRO A 74 -14.45 -2.80 -4.70
C PRO A 74 -13.11 -3.43 -5.12
N THR A 75 -13.08 -4.03 -6.31
CA THR A 75 -11.86 -4.62 -6.87
C THR A 75 -10.94 -3.60 -7.56
N ARG A 76 -11.49 -2.45 -7.93
CA ARG A 76 -10.79 -1.30 -8.54
C ARG A 76 -11.20 -0.02 -7.84
N TRP A 77 -10.25 0.88 -7.59
CA TRP A 77 -10.54 2.18 -6.98
C TRP A 77 -9.48 3.22 -7.37
N PRO A 78 -9.83 4.52 -7.36
CA PRO A 78 -8.85 5.58 -7.58
C PRO A 78 -8.04 5.84 -6.30
N LEU A 79 -6.79 6.28 -6.47
CA LEU A 79 -5.96 6.83 -5.39
C LEU A 79 -5.38 8.16 -5.83
N ARG A 80 -5.48 9.21 -5.01
CA ARG A 80 -4.91 10.51 -5.34
C ARG A 80 -3.54 10.69 -4.69
N TYR A 81 -2.68 11.41 -5.41
CA TYR A 81 -1.42 11.92 -4.91
C TYR A 81 -1.34 13.39 -5.26
N ARG A 82 -1.10 14.24 -4.27
CA ARG A 82 -1.06 15.68 -4.44
C ARG A 82 0.06 16.29 -3.63
N SER A 83 0.91 17.04 -4.31
CA SER A 83 1.97 17.87 -3.76
C SER A 83 1.87 19.27 -4.40
N ASP A 84 2.87 20.12 -4.14
CA ASP A 84 2.97 21.42 -4.80
C ASP A 84 3.29 21.30 -6.30
N ALA A 85 3.97 20.24 -6.73
CA ALA A 85 4.37 20.03 -8.13
C ALA A 85 3.45 19.07 -8.91
N LEU A 86 2.74 18.18 -8.22
CA LEU A 86 1.99 17.09 -8.83
C LEU A 86 0.54 17.03 -8.33
N ASP A 87 -0.40 16.77 -9.25
CA ASP A 87 -1.80 16.43 -8.96
C ASP A 87 -2.20 15.22 -9.82
N LEU A 88 -2.04 14.02 -9.26
CA LEU A 88 -2.15 12.74 -9.95
C LEU A 88 -3.29 11.90 -9.38
N THR A 89 -3.98 11.16 -10.26
CA THR A 89 -4.95 10.12 -9.88
C THR A 89 -4.56 8.80 -10.51
N PHE A 90 -4.30 7.79 -9.68
CA PHE A 90 -3.96 6.43 -10.08
C PHE A 90 -5.18 5.52 -10.05
N GLY A 91 -5.28 4.57 -10.98
CA GLY A 91 -6.26 3.48 -10.94
C GLY A 91 -5.64 2.23 -10.35
N LEU A 92 -6.06 1.85 -9.14
CA LEU A 92 -5.58 0.64 -8.46
C LEU A 92 -6.51 -0.54 -8.74
N GLU A 93 -5.96 -1.76 -8.71
CA GLU A 93 -6.72 -2.99 -8.91
C GLU A 93 -6.16 -4.17 -8.10
N MET A 94 -7.05 -4.90 -7.44
CA MET A 94 -6.77 -6.22 -6.88
C MET A 94 -6.80 -7.28 -7.99
N THR A 95 -5.62 -7.72 -8.44
CA THR A 95 -5.45 -8.78 -9.45
C THR A 95 -5.07 -10.13 -8.81
N LYS A 96 -4.69 -11.13 -9.60
CA LYS A 96 -4.11 -12.40 -9.09
C LYS A 96 -2.73 -12.23 -8.42
N PHE A 97 -2.15 -11.03 -8.47
CA PHE A 97 -0.86 -10.69 -7.89
C PHE A 97 -1.03 -9.89 -6.58
N LYS A 98 0.01 -9.89 -5.75
CA LYS A 98 0.02 -9.18 -4.46
C LYS A 98 0.08 -7.65 -4.57
N HIS A 99 0.46 -7.10 -5.73
CA HIS A 99 0.54 -5.65 -5.92
C HIS A 99 -0.81 -5.11 -6.42
N VAL A 100 -1.08 -3.85 -6.12
CA VAL A 100 -2.30 -3.14 -6.54
C VAL A 100 -2.08 -2.15 -7.69
N GLY A 101 -0.87 -2.13 -8.27
CA GLY A 101 -0.51 -1.30 -9.42
C GLY A 101 0.23 0.00 -9.08
N LEU A 102 0.48 0.26 -7.79
CA LEU A 102 1.22 1.43 -7.33
C LEU A 102 2.29 1.05 -6.29
N PHE A 103 3.42 1.76 -6.34
CA PHE A 103 4.55 1.65 -5.40
C PHE A 103 4.74 3.01 -4.72
N PRO A 104 4.03 3.28 -3.60
CA PRO A 104 4.04 4.58 -2.94
C PRO A 104 5.42 5.07 -2.50
N GLU A 105 6.35 4.14 -2.26
CA GLU A 105 7.74 4.44 -1.92
C GLU A 105 8.48 5.24 -3.01
N GLN A 106 7.97 5.25 -4.25
CA GLN A 106 8.60 5.96 -5.37
C GLN A 106 8.20 7.44 -5.48
N ALA A 107 7.33 7.94 -4.61
CA ALA A 107 6.81 9.31 -4.74
C ALA A 107 7.89 10.41 -4.76
N ASP A 108 8.92 10.31 -3.93
CA ASP A 108 10.05 11.26 -3.96
C ASP A 108 10.77 11.30 -5.32
N ASN A 109 10.81 10.16 -6.04
CA ASN A 109 11.37 10.13 -7.38
C ASN A 109 10.46 10.85 -8.38
N TRP A 110 9.14 10.78 -8.20
CA TRP A 110 8.19 11.52 -9.05
C TRP A 110 8.32 13.02 -8.82
N GLU A 111 8.45 13.47 -7.56
CA GLU A 111 8.73 14.87 -7.21
C GLU A 111 10.04 15.35 -7.83
N PHE A 112 11.11 14.55 -7.71
CA PHE A 112 12.37 14.86 -8.33
C PHE A 112 12.23 15.05 -9.84
N LEU A 113 11.53 14.14 -10.53
CA LEU A 113 11.27 14.29 -11.96
C LEU A 113 10.45 15.54 -12.26
N ALA A 114 9.39 15.81 -11.52
CA ALA A 114 8.53 16.98 -11.72
C ALA A 114 9.27 18.32 -11.54
N ALA A 115 10.25 18.37 -10.63
CA ALA A 115 11.05 19.57 -10.40
C ALA A 115 12.20 19.77 -11.42
N ASN A 116 12.52 18.75 -12.23
CA ASN A 116 13.67 18.76 -13.15
C ASN A 116 13.28 18.53 -14.62
N LEU A 117 11.98 18.48 -14.93
CA LEU A 117 11.41 18.48 -16.28
C LEU A 117 10.80 19.85 -16.59
#